data_AF-A0AA38ZTG0-F1
#
_entry.id   AF-A0AA38ZTG0-F1
#
_cell.length_a   1.000
_cell.length_b   1.000
_cell.length_c   1.000
_cell.angle_alpha   90.00
_cell.angle_beta   90.00
_cell.angle_gamma   90.00
#
_symmetry.space_group_name_H-M   'P 1'
#
loop_
_entity.id
_entity.type
_entity.pdbx_description
1 polymer ?
#
loop_
_entity_poly.entity_id
_entity_poly.type
_entity_poly.pdbx_seq_one_letter_code
_entity_poly.pdbx_strand_id
1 'polypeptide(L)'
;MGRSCIDRYVSSCEFIISTDVSDERFIRTRLPDSEKKICKGNYALIVMDGCLSFVHTISFKEIDVWILKDFHGQVWLKKHSIVTQSAKYPPLMDSSFPRECQNDLPDLRRLVV
;
A
#
# COMPACT_ATOMS: atom_id res chain seq x y z
N MET A 1 27.16 5.08 5.79
CA MET A 1 25.68 5.27 5.80
C MET A 1 25.15 4.73 4.49
N GLY A 2 24.78 3.44 4.47
CA GLY A 2 24.34 2.73 3.27
C GLY A 2 22.89 3.07 2.95
N ARG A 3 22.62 3.46 1.70
CA ARG A 3 21.27 3.67 1.19
C ARG A 3 20.68 2.28 0.93
N SER A 4 19.77 1.85 1.79
CA SER A 4 18.95 0.65 1.56
C SER A 4 17.95 0.98 0.45
N CYS A 5 18.18 0.47 -0.76
CA CYS A 5 17.27 0.64 -1.88
C CYS A 5 16.45 -0.64 -2.02
N ILE A 6 15.14 -0.54 -1.79
CA ILE A 6 14.20 -1.62 -2.09
C ILE A 6 13.95 -1.60 -3.61
N ASP A 7 14.18 -2.72 -4.30
CA ASP A 7 14.05 -2.78 -5.78
C ASP A 7 12.88 -3.67 -6.26
N ARG A 8 12.50 -4.68 -5.47
CA ARG A 8 11.45 -5.63 -5.86
C ARG A 8 10.65 -6.07 -4.64
N TYR A 9 9.32 -6.12 -4.77
CA TYR A 9 8.45 -6.74 -3.77
C TYR A 9 7.51 -7.79 -4.33
N VAL A 10 7.18 -8.76 -3.48
CA VAL A 10 6.08 -9.71 -3.68
C VAL A 10 5.17 -9.60 -2.45
N SER A 11 3.89 -9.37 -2.69
CA SER A 11 2.93 -9.14 -1.62
C SER A 11 1.91 -10.29 -1.53
N SER A 12 1.65 -10.76 -0.31
CA SER A 12 0.59 -11.74 -0.01
C SER A 12 -0.56 -11.05 0.74
N CYS A 13 -1.48 -11.81 1.33
CA CYS A 13 -2.49 -11.25 2.24
C CYS A 13 -1.94 -11.03 3.66
N GLU A 14 -0.67 -11.36 3.92
CA GLU A 14 -0.07 -11.37 5.25
C GLU A 14 1.26 -10.61 5.34
N PHE A 15 2.02 -10.55 4.24
CA PHE A 15 3.37 -9.97 4.24
C PHE A 15 3.77 -9.36 2.91
N ILE A 16 4.75 -8.46 3.00
CA ILE A 16 5.51 -7.88 1.91
C ILE A 16 6.92 -8.47 2.00
N ILE A 17 7.42 -9.03 0.91
CA ILE A 17 8.84 -9.36 0.79
C ILE A 17 9.50 -8.18 0.08
N SER A 18 10.53 -7.61 0.67
CA SER A 18 11.36 -6.55 0.08
C SER A 18 12.80 -7.03 0.01
N THR A 19 13.61 -6.47 -0.87
CA THR A 19 15.03 -6.83 -0.99
C THR A 19 15.87 -5.58 -0.86
N ASP A 20 16.81 -5.56 0.06
CA ASP A 20 17.87 -4.55 0.08
C ASP A 20 18.91 -4.91 -0.97
N VAL A 21 19.07 -4.07 -1.99
CA VAL A 21 20.05 -4.29 -3.06
C VAL A 21 21.50 -4.20 -2.54
N SER A 22 21.75 -3.46 -1.47
CA SER A 22 23.11 -3.27 -0.95
C SER A 22 23.64 -4.51 -0.23
N ASP A 23 22.77 -5.24 0.45
CA ASP A 23 23.10 -6.43 1.25
C ASP A 23 22.58 -7.74 0.62
N GLU A 24 21.89 -7.66 -0.53
CA GLU A 24 21.14 -8.76 -1.18
C GLU A 24 20.22 -9.52 -0.21
N ARG A 25 19.77 -8.85 0.86
CA ARG A 25 18.98 -9.46 1.93
C ARG A 25 17.50 -9.26 1.67
N PHE A 26 16.75 -10.36 1.79
CA PHE A 26 15.30 -10.33 1.76
C PHE A 26 14.74 -10.04 3.15
N ILE A 27 13.85 -9.06 3.22
CA ILE A 27 13.17 -8.65 4.44
C ILE A 27 11.68 -8.90 4.24
N ARG A 28 11.11 -9.70 5.15
CA ARG A 28 9.68 -9.99 5.20
C ARG A 28 9.03 -9.08 6.24
N THR A 29 8.21 -8.16 5.76
CA THR A 29 7.46 -7.20 6.58
C THR A 29 6.02 -7.66 6.68
N ARG A 30 5.47 -7.84 7.89
CA ARG A 30 4.04 -8.16 8.06
C ARG A 30 3.18 -7.00 7.55
N LEU A 31 2.00 -7.28 7.03
CA LEU A 31 1.02 -6.24 6.70
C LEU A 31 0.43 -5.61 7.98
N PRO A 32 -0.17 -4.41 7.89
CA PRO A 32 -0.85 -3.82 9.03
C PRO A 32 -1.94 -4.75 9.58
N ASP A 33 -2.11 -4.72 10.89
CA ASP A 33 -3.23 -5.40 11.53
C ASP A 33 -4.51 -4.60 11.26
N SER A 34 -5.23 -5.00 10.21
CA SER A 34 -6.51 -4.44 9.83
C SER A 34 -7.62 -5.34 10.36
N GLU A 35 -8.65 -4.74 10.96
CA GLU A 35 -9.85 -5.47 11.39
C GLU A 35 -10.53 -6.20 10.21
N LYS A 36 -10.28 -5.73 8.98
CA LYS A 36 -10.87 -6.27 7.76
C LYS A 36 -9.85 -7.11 7.02
N LYS A 37 -10.32 -8.22 6.45
CA LYS A 37 -9.48 -9.15 5.70
C LYS A 37 -8.77 -8.44 4.54
N ILE A 38 -7.45 -8.52 4.55
CA ILE A 38 -6.62 -8.10 3.44
C ILE A 38 -6.63 -9.22 2.39
N CYS A 39 -6.89 -8.85 1.14
CA CYS A 39 -6.96 -9.76 -0.01
C CYS A 39 -6.12 -9.20 -1.15
N LYS A 40 -5.56 -10.07 -1.98
CA LYS A 40 -4.86 -9.60 -3.20
C LYS A 40 -5.83 -8.76 -4.04
N GLY A 41 -5.44 -7.53 -4.35
CA GLY A 41 -6.23 -6.59 -5.16
C GLY A 41 -7.13 -5.63 -4.39
N ASN A 42 -7.25 -5.74 -3.05
CA ASN A 42 -7.93 -4.73 -2.24
C ASN A 42 -6.98 -3.74 -1.55
N TYR A 43 -5.70 -3.71 -1.95
CA TYR A 43 -4.75 -2.74 -1.46
C TYR A 43 -3.73 -2.35 -2.51
N ALA A 44 -3.10 -1.20 -2.29
CA ALA A 44 -1.94 -0.73 -3.03
C ALA A 44 -0.81 -0.38 -2.06
N LEU A 45 0.42 -0.58 -2.53
CA LEU A 45 1.63 -0.11 -1.86
C LEU A 45 2.12 1.12 -2.60
N ILE A 46 2.28 2.24 -1.89
CA ILE A 46 2.74 3.51 -2.46
C ILE A 46 3.79 4.14 -1.57
N VAL A 47 4.57 5.08 -2.11
CA VAL A 47 5.45 5.93 -1.30
C VAL A 47 4.72 7.23 -0.97
N MET A 48 4.57 7.55 0.31
CA MET A 48 4.06 8.84 0.78
C MET A 48 5.06 9.44 1.76
N ASP A 49 5.43 10.71 1.55
CA ASP A 49 6.37 11.46 2.40
C ASP A 49 7.69 10.72 2.67
N GLY A 50 8.17 9.94 1.69
CA GLY A 50 9.40 9.16 1.84
C GLY A 50 9.26 7.90 2.70
N CYS A 51 8.04 7.48 3.04
CA CYS A 51 7.77 6.22 3.74
C CYS A 51 6.93 5.26 2.88
N LEU A 52 7.16 3.96 3.06
CA LEU A 52 6.29 2.94 2.48
C LEU A 52 4.90 3.02 3.12
N SER A 53 3.88 3.08 2.27
CA SER A 53 2.49 3.24 2.69
C SER A 53 1.64 2.13 2.12
N PHE A 54 0.68 1.66 2.91
CA PHE A 54 -0.28 0.63 2.57
C PHE A 54 -1.68 1.24 2.53
N VAL A 55 -2.26 1.29 1.34
CA VAL A 55 -3.60 1.83 1.09
C VAL A 55 -4.55 0.66 0.96
N HIS A 56 -5.41 0.46 1.95
CA HIS A 56 -6.36 -0.65 2.02
C HIS A 56 -7.75 -0.16 1.62
N THR A 57 -8.25 -0.64 0.48
CA THR A 57 -9.65 -0.46 0.08
C THR A 57 -10.52 -1.49 0.81
N ILE A 58 -11.09 -1.07 1.93
CA ILE A 58 -11.98 -1.89 2.77
C ILE A 58 -13.31 -2.11 2.05
N SER A 59 -13.84 -1.05 1.43
CA SER A 59 -15.06 -1.09 0.63
C SER A 59 -15.02 -0.01 -0.45
N PHE A 60 -16.03 0.05 -1.31
CA PHE A 60 -16.22 1.14 -2.28
C PHE A 60 -16.36 2.53 -1.65
N LYS A 61 -16.58 2.59 -0.32
CA LYS A 61 -16.74 3.82 0.44
C LYS A 61 -15.65 4.04 1.47
N GLU A 62 -14.77 3.08 1.70
CA GLU A 62 -13.87 3.09 2.84
C GLU A 62 -12.47 2.70 2.42
N ILE A 63 -11.53 3.60 2.71
CA ILE A 63 -10.11 3.43 2.43
C ILE A 63 -9.33 3.78 3.68
N ASP A 64 -8.46 2.88 4.11
CA ASP A 64 -7.50 3.13 5.17
C ASP A 64 -6.10 3.33 4.60
N VAL A 65 -5.35 4.27 5.18
CA VAL A 65 -3.96 4.54 4.80
C VAL A 65 -3.06 4.32 6.00
N TRP A 66 -2.12 3.39 5.84
CA TRP A 66 -1.13 3.02 6.84
C TRP A 66 0.25 3.43 6.36
N ILE A 67 1.09 3.90 7.29
CA ILE A 67 2.48 4.28 7.01
C ILE A 67 3.40 3.37 7.81
N LEU A 68 4.40 2.80 7.16
CA LEU A 68 5.47 2.06 7.81
C LEU A 68 6.51 3.07 8.31
N LYS A 69 6.37 3.50 9.58
CA LYS A 69 7.25 4.52 10.18
C LYS A 69 8.64 3.99 10.53
N ASP A 70 8.70 2.73 10.91
CA ASP A 70 9.94 2.03 11.23
C ASP A 70 10.00 0.74 10.41
N PHE A 71 10.90 0.74 9.43
CA PHE A 71 11.09 -0.40 8.54
C PHE A 71 11.69 -1.60 9.26
N HIS A 72 12.64 -1.37 10.19
CA HIS A 72 13.29 -2.44 10.95
C HIS A 72 12.38 -2.99 12.06
N GLY A 73 11.69 -2.10 12.77
CA GLY A 73 10.68 -2.47 13.76
C GLY A 73 9.39 -3.02 13.16
N GLN A 74 9.21 -2.88 11.84
CA GLN A 74 8.00 -3.29 11.10
C GLN A 74 6.71 -2.68 11.66
N VAL A 75 6.77 -1.42 12.09
CA VAL A 75 5.65 -0.76 12.78
C VAL A 75 4.80 0.02 11.80
N TRP A 76 3.58 -0.46 11.58
CA TRP A 76 2.54 0.25 10.84
C TRP A 76 1.78 1.21 11.72
N LEU A 77 1.57 2.43 11.23
CA LEU A 77 0.73 3.44 11.85
C LEU A 77 -0.42 3.79 10.91
N LYS A 78 -1.67 3.64 11.37
CA LYS A 78 -2.84 4.13 10.64
C LYS A 78 -2.82 5.66 10.65
N LYS A 79 -2.60 6.28 9.48
CA LYS A 79 -2.52 7.75 9.35
C LYS A 79 -3.87 8.35 8.99
N HIS A 80 -4.61 7.70 8.09
CA HIS A 80 -5.93 8.18 7.66
C HIS A 80 -6.93 7.03 7.54
N SER A 81 -8.21 7.37 7.74
CA SER A 81 -9.36 6.57 7.34
C SER A 81 -10.32 7.49 6.61
N ILE A 82 -10.59 7.17 5.35
CA ILE A 82 -11.41 7.98 4.45
C ILE A 82 -12.70 7.21 4.22
N VAL A 83 -13.81 7.80 4.69
CA VAL A 83 -15.15 7.23 4.52
C VAL A 83 -15.98 8.19 3.67
N THR A 84 -16.46 7.73 2.53
CA THR A 84 -17.38 8.50 1.68
C THR A 84 -18.82 8.15 2.02
N GLN A 85 -19.62 9.18 2.27
CA GLN A 85 -21.06 9.01 2.39
C GLN A 85 -21.66 8.86 0.99
N SER A 86 -22.65 7.97 0.85
CA SER A 86 -23.39 7.81 -0.40
C SER A 86 -24.14 9.12 -0.70
N ALA A 87 -23.63 9.92 -1.62
CA ALA A 87 -24.50 10.88 -2.28
C ALA A 87 -25.43 10.08 -3.20
N LYS A 88 -26.75 10.16 -2.95
CA LYS A 88 -27.76 9.59 -3.84
C LYS A 88 -27.80 10.45 -5.10
N TYR A 89 -26.97 10.13 -6.07
CA TYR A 89 -27.14 10.69 -7.41
C TYR A 89 -28.13 9.82 -8.18
N PRO A 90 -29.07 10.42 -8.95
CA PRO A 90 -29.87 9.65 -9.89
C PRO A 90 -28.94 8.94 -10.89
N PRO A 91 -29.27 7.71 -11.32
CA PRO A 91 -28.35 6.90 -12.12
C PRO A 91 -28.11 7.57 -13.48
N LEU A 92 -26.87 7.99 -13.72
CA LEU A 92 -26.41 8.36 -15.05
C LEU A 92 -26.02 7.06 -15.77
N MET A 93 -26.66 6.82 -16.91
CA MET A 93 -26.53 5.61 -17.70
C MET A 93 -25.09 5.39 -18.17
N ASP A 94 -24.68 4.12 -18.06
CA ASP A 94 -23.65 3.39 -18.79
C ASP A 94 -22.56 4.19 -19.51
N SER A 95 -21.37 4.18 -18.93
CA SER A 95 -20.14 4.16 -19.71
C SER A 95 -19.15 3.18 -19.07
N SER A 96 -18.85 2.12 -19.80
CA SER A 96 -17.84 1.11 -19.50
C SER A 96 -16.54 1.70 -18.97
N PHE A 97 -16.27 1.51 -17.68
CA PHE A 97 -14.95 1.82 -17.10
C PHE A 97 -13.94 0.76 -17.58
N PRO A 98 -12.84 1.16 -18.25
CA PRO A 98 -11.73 0.23 -18.51
C PRO A 98 -11.10 -0.11 -17.16
N ARG A 99 -11.19 -1.38 -16.75
CA ARG A 99 -10.35 -1.89 -15.65
C ARG A 99 -8.94 -2.07 -16.19
N GLU A 100 -8.14 -1.02 -16.11
CA GLU A 100 -6.69 -1.17 -16.21
C GLU A 100 -6.12 -1.16 -14.79
N CYS A 101 -6.07 -2.35 -14.18
CA CYS A 101 -5.18 -2.58 -13.05
C CYS A 101 -3.75 -2.67 -13.58
N GLN A 102 -3.13 -1.53 -13.89
CA GLN A 102 -1.68 -1.47 -14.07
C GLN A 102 -1.05 -1.60 -12.68
N ASN A 103 -0.51 -2.79 -12.41
CA ASN A 103 0.23 -3.12 -11.19
C ASN A 103 1.66 -2.54 -11.24
N ASP A 104 1.80 -1.27 -11.62
CA ASP A 104 3.11 -0.65 -11.73
C ASP A 104 3.58 -0.14 -10.37
N LEU A 105 4.82 -0.52 -10.05
CA LEU A 105 5.50 -0.20 -8.80
C LEU A 105 5.64 1.33 -8.64
N PRO A 106 5.38 1.91 -7.45
CA PRO A 106 5.73 3.31 -7.19
C PRO A 106 7.26 3.50 -7.29
N ASP A 107 7.71 4.65 -7.79
CA ASP A 107 9.14 4.97 -7.89
C ASP A 107 9.76 5.14 -6.49
N LEU A 108 10.54 4.13 -6.09
CA LEU A 108 11.18 4.04 -4.77
C LEU A 108 12.36 5.01 -4.62
N ARG A 109 12.79 5.70 -5.68
CA ARG A 109 13.85 6.74 -5.65
C ARG A 109 13.44 8.00 -4.87
N ARG A 110 12.17 8.11 -4.48
CA ARG A 110 11.61 9.23 -3.70
C ARG A 110 11.54 8.97 -2.20
N LEU A 111 12.03 7.81 -1.74
CA LEU A 111 12.21 7.56 -0.31
C LEU A 111 13.36 8.43 0.22
N VAL A 112 13.04 9.36 1.11
CA VAL A 112 14.05 10.19 1.79
C VAL A 112 14.60 9.37 2.95
N VAL A 113 15.91 9.08 2.88
CA VAL A 113 16.70 8.31 3.85
C VAL A 113 17.09 9.18 5.04
#